data_AF-A0AMH0-F1
#
_entry.id   AF-A0AMH0-F1
#
_cell.length_a   1.000
_cell.length_b   1.000
_cell.length_c   1.000
_cell.angle_alpha   90.00
_cell.angle_beta   90.00
_cell.angle_gamma   90.00
#
_symmetry.space_group_name_H-M   'P 1'
#
loop_
_entity.id
_entity.type
_entity.pdbx_description
1 polymer ?
#
loop_
_entity_poly.entity_id
_entity_poly.type
_entity_poly.pdbx_seq_one_letter_code
_entity_poly.pdbx_strand_id
1 'polypeptide(L)'
;AAGELGGLPAAQLVELVQWSDLILFDYLTANFDRLASNLFSLQWDPRVMRRATSNLLRAPDGGLVFMDNEAGLVHGYRLLATWDPYNEPLLRSVCVFREGTARRLAELHRRRNAAAELRRRYRAREPLWARLGFLSERQAELLQARVDFVHRHIAQCRAQAAAL
;
A
#
# COMPACT_ATOMS: atom_id res chain seq x y z
N ALA A 1 2.85 -15.27 16.99
CA ALA A 1 2.94 -14.85 15.57
C ALA A 1 2.81 -16.02 14.59
N ALA A 2 3.83 -16.85 14.31
CA ALA A 2 3.72 -17.90 13.28
C ALA A 2 2.67 -18.99 13.62
N GLY A 3 2.60 -19.41 14.90
CA GLY A 3 1.60 -20.37 15.37
C GLY A 3 0.16 -19.85 15.37
N GLU A 4 -0.05 -18.54 15.45
CA GLU A 4 -1.39 -17.92 15.41
C GLU A 4 -1.95 -17.88 13.99
N LEU A 5 -1.09 -17.69 12.98
CA LEU A 5 -1.48 -17.74 11.57
C LEU A 5 -1.84 -19.17 11.13
N GLY A 6 -1.12 -20.18 11.64
CA GLY A 6 -1.33 -21.59 11.30
C GLY A 6 -2.70 -22.14 11.74
N GLY A 7 -3.36 -21.50 12.71
CA GLY A 7 -4.70 -21.85 13.17
C GLY A 7 -5.84 -21.15 12.44
N LEU A 8 -5.55 -20.21 11.54
CA LEU A 8 -6.59 -19.45 10.85
C LEU A 8 -7.16 -20.23 9.66
N PRO A 9 -8.48 -20.18 9.42
CA PRO A 9 -9.09 -20.67 8.19
C PRO A 9 -8.51 -19.98 6.95
N ALA A 10 -8.43 -20.72 5.83
CA ALA A 10 -7.89 -20.19 4.58
C ALA A 10 -8.56 -18.87 4.13
N ALA A 11 -9.87 -18.72 4.34
CA ALA A 11 -10.59 -17.49 4.03
C ALA A 11 -10.08 -16.27 4.82
N GLN A 12 -9.76 -16.46 6.11
CA GLN A 12 -9.22 -15.39 6.96
C GLN A 12 -7.77 -15.03 6.57
N LEU A 13 -6.97 -16.02 6.18
CA LEU A 13 -5.62 -15.77 5.65
C LEU A 13 -5.67 -15.00 4.33
N VAL A 14 -6.60 -15.34 3.44
CA VAL A 14 -6.83 -14.60 2.18
C VAL A 14 -7.22 -13.16 2.49
N GLU A 15 -8.16 -12.95 3.41
CA GLU A 15 -8.56 -11.61 3.83
C GLU A 15 -7.38 -10.80 4.41
N LEU A 16 -6.59 -11.38 5.31
CA LEU A 16 -5.42 -10.73 5.89
C LEU A 16 -4.41 -10.30 4.81
N VAL A 17 -4.16 -11.16 3.83
CA VAL A 17 -3.26 -10.84 2.70
C VAL A 17 -3.82 -9.71 1.83
N GLN A 18 -5.13 -9.67 1.61
CA GLN A 18 -5.77 -8.57 0.87
C GLN A 18 -5.66 -7.23 1.59
N TRP A 19 -5.85 -7.21 2.91
CA TRP A 19 -5.64 -6.01 3.73
C TRP A 19 -4.18 -5.56 3.73
N SER A 20 -3.23 -6.49 3.77
CA SER A 20 -1.81 -6.18 3.65
C SER A 20 -1.47 -5.56 2.30
N ASP A 21 -2.01 -6.09 1.20
CA ASP A 21 -1.83 -5.49 -0.13
C ASP A 21 -2.45 -4.08 -0.22
N LEU A 22 -3.59 -3.83 0.43
CA LEU A 22 -4.17 -2.48 0.54
C LEU A 22 -3.24 -1.53 1.29
N ILE A 23 -2.82 -1.89 2.50
CA ILE A 23 -1.94 -1.07 3.34
C ILE A 23 -0.64 -0.74 2.60
N LEU A 24 -0.06 -1.74 1.92
CA LEU A 24 1.13 -1.56 1.11
C LEU A 24 0.90 -0.62 -0.07
N PHE A 25 -0.23 -0.77 -0.78
CA PHE A 25 -0.60 0.08 -1.91
C PHE A 25 -0.83 1.53 -1.48
N ASP A 26 -1.57 1.75 -0.40
CA ASP A 26 -1.83 3.07 0.18
C ASP A 26 -0.52 3.69 0.68
N TYR A 27 0.37 2.91 1.32
CA TYR A 27 1.69 3.40 1.66
C TYR A 27 2.46 3.81 0.41
N LEU A 28 2.66 2.96 -0.61
CA LEU A 28 3.46 3.32 -1.79
C LEU A 28 2.95 4.57 -2.50
N THR A 29 1.62 4.72 -2.60
CA THR A 29 0.99 5.87 -3.25
C THR A 29 0.80 7.06 -2.30
N ALA A 30 1.05 6.90 -1.00
CA ALA A 30 0.63 7.84 0.02
C ALA A 30 -0.86 8.21 -0.07
N ASN A 31 -1.70 7.25 -0.46
CA ASN A 31 -3.14 7.45 -0.43
C ASN A 31 -3.59 7.62 1.01
N PHE A 32 -4.30 8.70 1.29
CA PHE A 32 -4.76 9.01 2.63
C PHE A 32 -6.27 8.88 2.79
N ASP A 33 -7.04 8.77 1.71
CA ASP A 33 -8.50 8.79 1.74
C ASP A 33 -9.12 7.40 1.96
N ARG A 34 -8.51 6.64 2.88
CA ARG A 34 -8.91 5.29 3.29
C ARG A 34 -8.56 5.02 4.75
N LEU A 35 -7.52 4.22 5.00
CA LEU A 35 -7.12 3.83 6.35
C LEU A 35 -6.50 5.00 7.11
N ALA A 36 -5.70 5.83 6.45
CA ALA A 36 -5.07 6.97 7.10
C ALA A 36 -6.10 8.00 7.61
N SER A 37 -7.10 8.36 6.79
CA SER A 37 -8.19 9.25 7.20
C SER A 37 -9.06 8.65 8.29
N ASN A 38 -9.31 7.33 8.25
CA ASN A 38 -9.97 6.62 9.35
C ASN A 38 -9.14 6.72 10.65
N LEU A 39 -7.83 6.45 10.60
CA LEU A 39 -6.98 6.57 11.78
C LEU A 39 -6.91 8.00 12.31
N PHE A 40 -6.82 8.99 11.43
CA PHE A 40 -6.89 10.40 11.81
C PHE A 40 -8.21 10.71 12.52
N SER A 41 -9.33 10.18 12.03
CA SER A 41 -10.66 10.44 12.58
C SER A 41 -10.90 9.82 13.95
N LEU A 42 -10.06 8.87 14.40
CA LEU A 42 -10.17 8.27 15.74
C LEU A 42 -10.06 9.31 16.87
N GLN A 43 -9.37 10.43 16.65
CA GLN A 43 -9.28 11.51 17.63
C GLN A 43 -10.64 12.17 17.93
N TRP A 44 -11.62 12.01 17.03
CA TRP A 44 -12.97 12.59 17.13
C TRP A 44 -14.05 11.53 17.34
N ASP A 45 -13.93 10.35 16.72
CA ASP A 45 -14.91 9.26 16.85
C ASP A 45 -14.22 7.89 17.05
N PRO A 46 -14.27 7.31 18.26
CA PRO A 46 -13.64 6.01 18.54
C PRO A 46 -14.32 4.84 17.81
N ARG A 47 -15.47 5.06 17.18
CA ARG A 47 -16.20 4.04 16.43
C ARG A 47 -15.84 4.02 14.95
N VAL A 48 -14.99 4.94 14.47
CA VAL A 48 -14.72 5.07 13.03
C VAL A 48 -14.12 3.79 12.43
N MET A 49 -13.32 3.05 13.21
CA MET A 49 -12.74 1.77 12.79
C MET A 49 -13.76 0.62 12.72
N ARG A 50 -14.99 0.81 13.22
CA ARG A 50 -16.10 -0.14 13.10
C ARG A 50 -16.97 0.13 11.87
N ARG A 51 -16.75 1.27 11.20
CA ARG A 51 -17.46 1.64 9.98
C ARG A 51 -16.75 1.04 8.77
N ALA A 52 -17.44 1.03 7.63
CA ALA A 52 -16.79 0.72 6.37
C ALA A 52 -15.65 1.71 6.10
N THR A 53 -14.53 1.21 5.59
CA THR A 53 -13.42 2.05 5.12
C THR A 53 -13.86 2.77 3.85
N SER A 54 -13.59 4.07 3.76
CA SER A 54 -13.86 4.85 2.55
C SER A 54 -13.18 4.22 1.33
N ASN A 55 -13.78 4.36 0.15
CA ASN A 55 -13.19 3.97 -1.14
C ASN A 55 -12.74 2.50 -1.23
N LEU A 56 -13.33 1.64 -0.41
CA LEU A 56 -13.07 0.20 -0.36
C LEU A 56 -14.38 -0.57 -0.46
N LEU A 57 -14.50 -1.41 -1.50
CA LEU A 57 -15.63 -2.35 -1.61
C LEU A 57 -15.17 -3.78 -1.37
N ARG A 58 -16.10 -4.60 -0.89
CA ARG A 58 -15.98 -6.05 -0.89
C ARG A 58 -16.85 -6.63 -2.01
N ALA A 59 -16.22 -7.29 -2.97
CA ALA A 59 -16.89 -7.99 -4.05
C ALA A 59 -17.59 -9.28 -3.55
N PRO A 60 -18.55 -9.84 -4.31
CA PRO A 60 -19.29 -11.04 -3.91
C PRO A 60 -18.42 -12.27 -3.62
N ASP A 61 -17.25 -12.35 -4.25
CA ASP A 61 -16.25 -13.40 -4.04
C ASP A 61 -15.35 -13.16 -2.80
N GLY A 62 -15.61 -12.08 -2.04
CA GLY A 62 -14.82 -11.67 -0.89
C GLY A 62 -13.57 -10.85 -1.25
N GLY A 63 -13.39 -10.50 -2.53
CA GLY A 63 -12.29 -9.66 -3.01
C GLY A 63 -12.40 -8.21 -2.53
N LEU A 64 -11.29 -7.60 -2.12
CA LEU A 64 -11.22 -6.17 -1.86
C LEU A 64 -10.98 -5.40 -3.16
N VAL A 65 -11.86 -4.45 -3.48
CA VAL A 65 -11.78 -3.57 -4.65
C VAL A 65 -11.39 -2.17 -4.21
N PHE A 66 -10.27 -1.69 -4.76
CA PHE A 66 -9.68 -0.41 -4.42
C PHE A 66 -10.21 0.69 -5.36
N MET A 67 -11.21 1.45 -4.91
CA MET A 67 -11.83 2.52 -5.70
C MET A 67 -11.22 3.88 -5.41
N ASP A 68 -11.47 4.85 -6.29
CA ASP A 68 -11.17 6.27 -6.01
C ASP A 68 -9.75 6.51 -5.44
N ASN A 69 -8.75 6.19 -6.26
CA ASN A 69 -7.34 6.24 -5.87
C ASN A 69 -6.70 7.62 -6.17
N GLU A 70 -7.50 8.65 -6.42
CA GLU A 70 -7.02 9.98 -6.84
C GLU A 70 -6.29 10.73 -5.72
N ALA A 71 -6.59 10.40 -4.46
CA ALA A 71 -5.89 10.93 -3.30
C ALA A 71 -4.45 10.40 -3.15
N GLY A 72 -4.02 9.44 -3.97
CA GLY A 72 -2.66 8.93 -4.01
C GLY A 72 -1.72 9.69 -4.96
N LEU A 73 -0.48 9.19 -5.06
CA LEU A 73 0.59 9.66 -5.93
C LEU A 73 0.79 11.18 -5.87
N VAL A 74 0.47 11.90 -6.95
CA VAL A 74 0.71 13.35 -7.05
C VAL A 74 0.02 14.10 -5.92
N HIS A 75 -1.21 13.71 -5.58
CA HIS A 75 -1.97 14.37 -4.52
C HIS A 75 -1.44 13.95 -3.13
N GLY A 76 -1.33 12.65 -2.88
CA GLY A 76 -0.82 12.10 -1.62
C GLY A 76 0.58 12.60 -1.27
N TYR A 77 1.50 12.64 -2.24
CA TYR A 77 2.87 13.11 -2.04
C TYR A 77 2.96 14.61 -1.73
N ARG A 78 1.99 15.43 -2.14
CA ARG A 78 1.94 16.85 -1.74
C ARG A 78 1.62 17.03 -0.26
N LEU A 79 0.89 16.07 0.32
CA LEU A 79 0.42 16.10 1.70
C LEU A 79 1.17 15.09 2.58
N LEU A 80 2.37 14.67 2.16
CA LEU A 80 3.10 13.59 2.81
C LEU A 80 3.34 13.86 4.30
N ALA A 81 3.79 15.07 4.65
CA ALA A 81 4.05 15.44 6.04
C ALA A 81 2.81 15.34 6.95
N THR A 82 1.61 15.48 6.38
CA THR A 82 0.35 15.39 7.12
C THR A 82 -0.08 13.93 7.32
N TRP A 83 0.12 13.08 6.31
CA TRP A 83 -0.49 11.74 6.29
C TRP A 83 0.46 10.57 6.51
N ASP A 84 1.77 10.72 6.27
CA ASP A 84 2.74 9.66 6.57
C ASP A 84 2.80 9.23 8.04
N PRO A 85 2.54 10.12 9.03
CA PRO A 85 2.38 9.70 10.42
C PRO A 85 1.28 8.65 10.65
N TYR A 86 0.36 8.45 9.70
CA TYR A 86 -0.67 7.40 9.74
C TYR A 86 -0.35 6.24 8.80
N ASN A 87 0.17 6.52 7.60
CA ASN A 87 0.50 5.49 6.61
C ASN A 87 1.68 4.59 7.02
N GLU A 88 2.76 5.15 7.56
CA GLU A 88 3.93 4.35 7.92
C GLU A 88 3.65 3.38 9.08
N PRO A 89 2.98 3.79 10.18
CA PRO A 89 2.62 2.85 11.25
C PRO A 89 1.71 1.71 10.78
N LEU A 90 0.77 1.97 9.87
CA LEU A 90 -0.07 0.92 9.27
C LEU A 90 0.78 -0.12 8.55
N LEU A 91 1.72 0.30 7.69
CA LEU A 91 2.62 -0.62 7.00
C LEU A 91 3.47 -1.42 8.00
N ARG A 92 3.98 -0.76 9.05
CA ARG A 92 4.78 -1.43 10.09
C ARG A 92 3.99 -2.44 10.91
N SER A 93 2.66 -2.30 11.01
CA SER A 93 1.81 -3.24 11.75
C SER A 93 1.57 -4.58 11.03
N VAL A 94 1.93 -4.70 9.75
CA VAL A 94 1.76 -5.94 8.98
C VAL A 94 3.10 -6.57 8.63
N CYS A 95 3.18 -7.90 8.79
CA CYS A 95 4.35 -8.71 8.40
C CYS A 95 3.97 -9.95 7.58
N VAL A 96 2.76 -9.97 7.00
CA VAL A 96 2.30 -11.02 6.08
C VAL A 96 2.09 -10.38 4.72
N PHE A 97 2.72 -10.90 3.68
CA PHE A 97 2.66 -10.31 2.35
C PHE A 97 2.42 -11.39 1.30
N ARG A 98 1.65 -11.06 0.25
CA ARG A 98 1.49 -11.93 -0.91
C ARG A 98 2.87 -12.13 -1.56
N GLU A 99 3.26 -13.38 -1.79
CA GLU A 99 4.57 -13.72 -2.37
C GLU A 99 4.81 -13.00 -3.72
N GLY A 100 3.78 -12.96 -4.57
CA GLY A 100 3.83 -12.24 -5.85
C GLY A 100 4.09 -10.74 -5.68
N THR A 101 3.48 -10.09 -4.69
CA THR A 101 3.70 -8.68 -4.37
C THR A 101 5.12 -8.45 -3.87
N ALA A 102 5.57 -9.25 -2.89
CA ALA A 102 6.92 -9.15 -2.33
C ALA A 102 8.01 -9.34 -3.40
N ARG A 103 7.84 -10.32 -4.30
CA ARG A 103 8.77 -10.57 -5.42
C ARG A 103 8.84 -9.38 -6.39
N ARG A 104 7.69 -8.79 -6.74
CA ARG A 104 7.66 -7.60 -7.62
C ARG A 104 8.34 -6.40 -6.97
N LEU A 105 8.16 -6.21 -5.66
CA LEU A 105 8.83 -5.13 -4.92
C LEU A 105 10.34 -5.32 -4.85
N ALA A 106 10.80 -6.56 -4.63
CA ALA A 106 12.22 -6.88 -4.68
C ALA A 106 12.83 -6.58 -6.07
N GLU A 107 12.08 -6.86 -7.14
CA GLU A 107 12.50 -6.52 -8.49
C GLU A 107 12.58 -5.01 -8.73
N LEU A 108 11.55 -4.25 -8.33
CA LEU A 108 11.53 -2.79 -8.44
C LEU A 108 12.63 -2.12 -7.61
N HIS A 109 12.89 -2.65 -6.41
CA HIS A 109 13.99 -2.23 -5.55
C HIS A 109 15.34 -2.48 -6.22
N ARG A 110 15.60 -3.70 -6.70
CA ARG A 110 16.86 -4.07 -7.35
C ARG A 110 17.12 -3.26 -8.61
N ARG A 111 16.10 -3.04 -9.44
CA ARG A 111 16.23 -2.29 -10.71
C ARG A 111 16.21 -0.77 -10.53
N ARG A 112 15.81 -0.27 -9.36
CA ARG A 112 15.65 1.15 -9.04
C ARG A 112 14.84 1.92 -10.10
N ASN A 113 13.78 1.31 -10.62
CA ASN A 113 13.06 1.82 -11.79
C ASN A 113 11.54 1.94 -11.56
N ALA A 114 11.08 2.13 -10.32
CA ALA A 114 9.66 2.17 -9.96
C ALA A 114 8.87 3.18 -10.81
N ALA A 115 9.36 4.42 -10.90
CA ALA A 115 8.70 5.47 -11.70
C ALA A 115 8.74 5.19 -13.21
N ALA A 116 9.81 4.57 -13.71
CA ALA A 116 9.92 4.20 -15.13
C ALA A 116 8.94 3.07 -15.49
N GLU A 117 8.80 2.06 -14.63
CA GLU A 117 7.82 0.99 -14.78
C GLU A 117 6.39 1.54 -14.75
N LEU A 118 6.09 2.44 -13.80
CA LEU A 118 4.79 3.12 -13.72
C LEU A 118 4.52 3.94 -14.97
N ARG A 119 5.49 4.73 -15.44
CA ARG A 119 5.38 5.53 -16.66
C ARG A 119 5.14 4.66 -17.89
N ARG A 120 5.82 3.52 -18.00
CA ARG A 120 5.61 2.57 -19.11
C ARG A 120 4.16 2.06 -19.13
N ARG A 121 3.64 1.65 -17.96
CA ARG A 121 2.25 1.17 -17.84
C ARG A 121 1.23 2.26 -18.11
N TYR A 122 1.48 3.47 -17.62
CA TYR A 122 0.65 4.64 -17.84
C TYR A 122 0.53 4.96 -19.34
N ARG A 123 1.65 5.12 -20.04
CA ARG A 123 1.66 5.40 -21.48
C ARG A 123 1.01 4.31 -22.32
N ALA A 124 1.11 3.05 -21.88
CA ALA A 124 0.51 1.92 -22.58
C ALA A 124 -1.01 1.82 -22.40
N ARG A 125 -1.59 2.50 -21.40
CA ARG A 125 -3.01 2.34 -21.00
C ARG A 125 -3.82 3.63 -21.04
N GLU A 126 -3.18 4.79 -21.03
CA GLU A 126 -3.83 6.10 -21.07
C GLU A 126 -3.62 6.75 -22.45
N PRO A 127 -4.62 6.77 -23.34
CA PRO A 127 -4.50 7.37 -24.67
C PRO A 127 -4.09 8.85 -24.66
N LEU A 128 -4.43 9.59 -23.61
CA LEU A 128 -4.14 11.01 -23.46
C LEU A 128 -2.86 11.28 -22.67
N TRP A 129 -1.99 10.27 -22.46
CA TRP A 129 -0.81 10.39 -21.60
C TRP A 129 0.12 11.55 -21.98
N ALA A 130 0.14 11.94 -23.25
CA ALA A 130 0.97 13.03 -23.76
C ALA A 130 0.45 14.42 -23.37
N ARG A 131 -0.83 14.53 -23.02
CA ARG A 131 -1.50 15.76 -22.55
C ARG A 131 -1.65 15.78 -21.04
N LEU A 132 -1.81 14.62 -20.44
CA LEU A 132 -1.97 14.45 -19.01
C LEU A 132 -0.59 14.43 -18.32
N GLY A 133 -0.53 15.00 -17.11
CA GLY A 133 0.69 15.04 -16.32
C GLY A 133 1.19 13.67 -15.89
N PHE A 134 2.41 13.64 -15.35
CA PHE A 134 2.97 12.47 -14.66
C PHE A 134 3.68 12.95 -13.39
N LEU A 135 4.27 12.03 -12.63
CA LEU A 135 5.14 12.34 -11.50
C LEU A 135 6.28 13.29 -11.94
N SER A 136 6.53 14.32 -11.13
CA SER A 136 7.78 15.09 -11.20
C SER A 136 8.98 14.22 -10.82
N GLU A 137 10.21 14.70 -11.07
CA GLU A 137 11.43 13.97 -10.69
C GLU A 137 11.49 13.69 -9.18
N ARG A 138 11.20 14.71 -8.36
CA ARG A 138 11.10 14.56 -6.90
C ARG A 138 10.07 13.52 -6.48
N GLN A 139 8.92 13.47 -7.14
CA GLN A 139 7.87 12.48 -6.86
C GLN A 139 8.28 11.07 -7.32
N ALA A 140 9.01 10.96 -8.42
CA ALA A 140 9.56 9.70 -8.90
C ALA A 140 10.63 9.12 -7.94
N GLU A 141 11.51 9.98 -7.42
CA GLU A 141 12.48 9.63 -6.39
C GLU A 141 11.80 9.19 -5.09
N LEU A 142 10.75 9.91 -4.67
CA LEU A 142 9.95 9.55 -3.51
C LEU A 142 9.29 8.17 -3.67
N LEU A 143 8.67 7.90 -4.83
CA LEU A 143 8.11 6.57 -5.12
C LEU A 143 9.18 5.48 -4.99
N GLN A 144 10.38 5.71 -5.51
CA GLN A 144 11.48 4.76 -5.39
C GLN A 144 11.93 4.58 -3.93
N ALA A 145 12.05 5.66 -3.16
CA ALA A 145 12.40 5.60 -1.75
C ALA A 145 11.37 4.81 -0.92
N ARG A 146 10.08 4.97 -1.24
CA ARG A 146 8.99 4.20 -0.62
C ARG A 146 9.05 2.72 -1.00
N VAL A 147 9.35 2.38 -2.25
CA VAL A 147 9.62 0.98 -2.66
C VAL A 147 10.79 0.40 -1.87
N ASP A 148 11.88 1.15 -1.70
CA ASP A 148 13.04 0.70 -0.94
C ASP A 148 12.70 0.46 0.54
N PHE A 149 11.89 1.35 1.13
CA PHE A 149 11.40 1.19 2.49
C PHE A 149 10.57 -0.09 2.64
N VAL A 150 9.57 -0.28 1.78
CA VAL A 150 8.71 -1.48 1.82
C VAL A 150 9.53 -2.75 1.65
N HIS A 151 10.48 -2.77 0.71
CA HIS A 151 11.36 -3.92 0.51
C HIS A 151 12.19 -4.24 1.78
N ARG A 152 12.77 -3.23 2.43
CA ARG A 152 13.50 -3.41 3.69
C ARG A 152 12.58 -3.95 4.80
N HIS A 153 11.36 -3.42 4.91
CA HIS A 153 10.37 -3.88 5.89
C HIS A 153 10.01 -5.36 5.67
N ILE A 154 9.73 -5.76 4.43
CA ILE A 154 9.46 -7.17 4.08
C ILE A 154 10.65 -8.06 4.44
N ALA A 155 11.88 -7.62 4.14
CA ALA A 155 13.08 -8.37 4.48
C ALA A 155 13.27 -8.53 6.00
N GLN A 156 12.95 -7.48 6.78
CA GLN A 156 12.97 -7.52 8.24
C GLN A 156 11.93 -8.50 8.79
N CYS A 157 10.68 -8.42 8.33
CA CYS A 157 9.63 -9.37 8.72
C CYS A 157 10.03 -10.82 8.42
N ARG A 158 10.66 -11.08 7.27
CA ARG A 158 11.15 -12.42 6.89
C ARG A 158 12.27 -12.90 7.81
N ALA A 159 13.23 -12.03 8.14
CA ALA A 159 14.33 -12.38 9.05
C ALA A 159 13.81 -12.67 10.46
N GLN A 160 12.85 -11.88 10.95
CA GLN A 160 12.18 -12.12 12.24
C GLN A 160 11.42 -13.45 12.24
N ALA A 161 10.68 -13.76 11.17
CA ALA A 161 9.96 -15.01 11.04
C ALA A 161 10.89 -16.24 11.00
N ALA A 162 12.09 -16.11 10.44
CA ALA A 162 13.09 -17.18 10.40
C ALA A 162 13.85 -17.39 11.72
N ALA A 163 13.78 -16.42 12.64
CA ALA A 163 14.38 -16.48 13.97
C ALA A 163 13.43 -17.04 15.04
N LEU A 164 12.18 -17.32 14.67
CA LEU A 164 11.14 -17.97 15.48
C LEU A 164 11.09 -19.47 15.20
#